data_AF-A0A3A5Z5S0-F1
#
_entry.id   AF-A0A3A5Z5S0-F1
#
_cell.length_a   1.000
_cell.length_b   1.000
_cell.length_c   1.000
_cell.angle_alpha   90.00
_cell.angle_beta   90.00
_cell.angle_gamma   90.00
#
_symmetry.space_group_name_H-M   'P 1'
#
loop_
_entity.id
_entity.type
_entity.pdbx_description
1 polymer ?
#
loop_
_entity_poly.entity_id
_entity_poly.type
_entity_poly.pdbx_seq_one_letter_code
_entity_poly.pdbx_strand_id
1 'polypeptide(L)'
;MFIMLPPLLYGQNKLVEESIIYSSDISSYKKKIEKTIFFDTETNLPVFELILDTARSSKMYTSYYFRKRLREVSTEISYIGGNESLRKYQDSLYWENYNGDEQNASCLYTILFDRKLKIREIKIVKRAGYNNSKYNYDKLIKKILLSTEGSWQKTNNALSEEWYFIFGRFLIR
;
A
#
# COMPACT_ATOMS: atom_id res chain seq x y z
N MET A 1 -29.69 -5.29 -23.97
CA MET A 1 -28.51 -6.12 -23.64
C MET A 1 -27.38 -5.19 -23.23
N PHE A 2 -27.20 -4.96 -21.92
CA PHE A 2 -26.08 -4.16 -21.44
C PHE A 2 -24.80 -4.98 -21.63
N ILE A 3 -23.98 -4.56 -22.59
CA ILE A 3 -22.63 -5.09 -22.74
C ILE A 3 -21.85 -4.53 -21.55
N MET A 4 -21.73 -5.31 -20.48
CA MET A 4 -20.72 -5.05 -19.47
C MET A 4 -19.37 -5.26 -20.14
N LEU A 5 -18.75 -4.15 -20.54
CA LEU A 5 -17.32 -4.14 -20.83
C LEU A 5 -16.62 -4.78 -19.62
N PRO A 6 -15.73 -5.76 -19.82
CA PRO A 6 -14.88 -6.22 -18.73
C PRO A 6 -14.16 -4.98 -18.17
N PRO A 7 -13.88 -4.90 -16.85
CA PRO A 7 -13.13 -3.79 -16.30
C PRO A 7 -11.73 -3.80 -16.94
N LEU A 8 -11.62 -3.07 -18.05
CA LEU A 8 -10.38 -2.61 -18.65
C LEU A 8 -9.66 -1.87 -17.55
N LEU A 9 -8.65 -2.52 -16.94
CA LEU A 9 -7.50 -1.92 -16.28
C LEU A 9 -7.74 -0.48 -15.79
N TYR A 10 -8.75 -0.27 -14.94
CA TYR A 10 -8.86 0.99 -14.22
C TYR A 10 -7.62 1.01 -13.36
N GLY A 11 -6.75 2.01 -13.61
CA GLY A 11 -5.48 2.16 -12.96
C GLY A 11 -5.65 1.84 -11.47
N GLN A 12 -4.97 0.80 -11.01
CA GLN A 12 -4.89 0.42 -9.60
C GLN A 12 -4.34 1.57 -8.73
N ASN A 13 -3.85 2.60 -9.41
CA ASN A 13 -3.65 3.93 -8.89
C ASN A 13 -4.23 5.01 -9.84
N LYS A 14 -4.47 6.20 -9.28
CA LYS A 14 -4.85 7.41 -9.99
C LYS A 14 -3.85 8.52 -9.65
N LEU A 15 -3.23 9.10 -10.68
CA LEU A 15 -2.45 10.33 -10.54
C LEU A 15 -3.40 11.53 -10.54
N VAL A 16 -3.22 12.43 -9.59
CA VAL A 16 -4.02 13.63 -9.39
C VAL A 16 -3.06 14.81 -9.23
N GLU A 17 -3.20 15.80 -10.09
CA GLU A 17 -2.50 17.07 -9.98
C GLU A 17 -3.48 18.12 -9.47
N GLU A 18 -3.24 18.62 -8.27
CA GLU A 18 -4.00 19.71 -7.68
C GLU A 18 -3.23 21.02 -7.79
N SER A 19 -3.92 22.06 -8.22
CA SER A 19 -3.43 23.43 -8.23
C SER A 19 -4.24 24.25 -7.24
N ILE A 20 -3.62 24.67 -6.13
CA ILE A 20 -4.26 25.59 -5.18
C ILE A 20 -3.74 26.99 -5.49
N ILE A 21 -4.65 27.89 -5.87
CA ILE A 21 -4.32 29.29 -6.11
C ILE A 21 -4.71 30.07 -4.86
N TYR A 22 -3.72 30.70 -4.24
CA TYR A 22 -3.95 31.65 -3.16
C TYR A 22 -3.91 33.05 -3.79
N SER A 23 -5.01 33.78 -3.67
CA SER A 23 -5.11 35.15 -4.15
C SER A 23 -5.23 36.08 -2.96
N SER A 24 -4.43 37.13 -2.95
CA SER A 24 -4.55 38.29 -2.07
C SER A 24 -4.67 39.55 -2.92
N ASP A 25 -5.03 40.68 -2.31
CA ASP A 25 -5.16 41.97 -3.02
C ASP A 25 -3.84 42.46 -3.65
N ILE A 26 -2.69 41.86 -3.28
CA ILE A 26 -1.34 42.30 -3.67
C ILE A 26 -0.64 41.29 -4.58
N SER A 27 -0.97 39.99 -4.49
CA SER A 27 -0.36 38.95 -5.32
C SER A 27 -1.17 37.66 -5.31
N SER A 28 -1.00 36.86 -6.37
CA SER A 28 -1.42 35.45 -6.38
C SER A 28 -0.21 34.54 -6.42
N TYR A 29 -0.26 33.43 -5.68
CA TYR A 29 0.71 32.36 -5.81
C TYR A 29 0.01 31.01 -6.03
N LYS A 30 0.60 30.19 -6.90
CA LYS A 30 0.07 28.89 -7.29
C LYS A 30 0.89 27.78 -6.62
N LYS A 31 0.21 26.98 -5.81
CA LYS A 31 0.75 25.77 -5.19
C LYS A 31 0.35 24.55 -6.02
N LYS A 32 1.31 23.74 -6.45
CA LYS A 32 1.07 22.45 -7.12
C LYS A 32 1.28 21.31 -6.13
N ILE A 33 0.33 20.39 -6.07
CA ILE A 33 0.41 19.18 -5.27
C ILE A 33 0.18 18.00 -6.21
N GLU A 34 1.13 17.09 -6.26
CA GLU A 34 1.01 15.86 -7.03
C GLU A 34 0.68 14.72 -6.06
N LYS A 35 -0.37 13.97 -6.35
CA LYS A 35 -0.83 12.85 -5.52
C LYS A 35 -1.01 11.61 -6.39
N THR A 36 -0.58 10.47 -5.88
CA THR A 36 -0.93 9.16 -6.44
C THR A 36 -1.76 8.40 -5.43
N ILE A 37 -3.03 8.16 -5.76
CA ILE A 37 -3.99 7.44 -4.91
C ILE A 37 -4.00 5.98 -5.32
N PHE A 38 -3.90 5.06 -4.38
CA PHE A 38 -3.99 3.62 -4.61
C PHE A 38 -5.30 3.05 -4.07
N PHE A 39 -5.89 2.11 -4.80
CA PHE A 39 -7.20 1.54 -4.50
C PHE A 39 -7.09 0.06 -4.15
N ASP A 40 -7.95 -0.39 -3.24
CA ASP A 40 -8.06 -1.80 -2.88
C ASP A 40 -8.68 -2.59 -4.03
N THR A 41 -8.04 -3.71 -4.40
CA THR A 41 -8.44 -4.52 -5.57
C THR A 41 -9.70 -5.36 -5.36
N GLU A 42 -10.25 -5.40 -4.15
CA GLU A 42 -11.46 -6.13 -3.80
C GLU A 42 -12.66 -5.17 -3.71
N THR A 43 -12.48 -4.02 -3.07
CA THR A 43 -13.55 -3.07 -2.75
C THR A 43 -13.54 -1.81 -3.63
N ASN A 44 -12.47 -1.55 -4.39
CA ASN A 44 -12.22 -0.32 -5.13
C ASN A 44 -12.24 0.96 -4.27
N LEU A 45 -12.10 0.82 -2.95
CA LEU A 45 -12.00 1.95 -2.04
C LEU A 45 -10.55 2.46 -1.98
N PRO A 46 -10.32 3.77 -1.80
CA PRO A 46 -8.98 4.31 -1.65
C PRO A 46 -8.31 3.77 -0.39
N VAL A 47 -7.04 3.42 -0.48
CA VAL A 47 -6.24 2.82 0.59
C VAL A 47 -5.20 3.81 1.10
N PHE A 48 -4.39 4.38 0.22
CA PHE A 48 -3.37 5.35 0.59
C PHE A 48 -3.04 6.30 -0.57
N GLU A 49 -2.39 7.40 -0.24
CA GLU A 49 -1.89 8.40 -1.17
C GLU A 49 -0.41 8.63 -0.94
N LEU A 50 0.35 8.67 -2.03
CA LEU A 50 1.69 9.23 -2.05
C LEU A 50 1.57 10.69 -2.48
N ILE A 51 2.01 11.61 -1.64
CA ILE A 51 1.82 13.04 -1.86
C ILE A 51 3.19 13.71 -1.96
N LEU A 52 3.41 14.40 -3.07
CA LEU A 52 4.53 15.29 -3.28
C LEU A 52 4.02 16.74 -3.25
N ASP A 53 4.27 17.41 -2.12
CA ASP A 53 3.90 18.81 -1.91
C ASP A 53 5.14 19.71 -2.03
N THR A 54 5.50 20.02 -3.28
CA THR A 54 6.71 20.79 -3.62
C THR A 54 6.76 22.18 -2.96
N ALA A 55 5.64 22.72 -2.49
CA ALA A 55 5.61 24.01 -1.80
C ALA A 55 5.83 23.90 -0.27
N ARG A 56 5.53 22.74 0.35
CA ARG A 56 5.81 22.50 1.78
C ARG A 56 7.21 21.90 1.97
N SER A 57 7.58 20.97 1.10
CA SER A 57 8.80 20.19 1.20
C SER A 57 8.97 19.33 -0.05
N SER A 58 10.19 19.22 -0.59
CA SER A 58 10.47 18.24 -1.65
C SER A 58 10.42 16.77 -1.16
N LYS A 59 10.08 16.52 0.11
CA LYS A 59 9.87 15.17 0.64
C LYS A 59 8.46 14.68 0.34
N MET A 60 8.39 13.48 -0.22
CA MET A 60 7.16 12.74 -0.35
C MET A 60 6.69 12.28 1.04
N TYR A 61 5.40 12.42 1.32
CA TYR A 61 4.78 11.85 2.52
C TYR A 61 3.63 10.93 2.12
N THR A 62 3.28 10.01 3.02
CA THR A 62 2.25 9.00 2.77
C THR A 62 1.07 9.25 3.69
N SER A 63 -0.13 9.21 3.14
CA SER A 63 -1.36 9.26 3.93
C SER A 63 -2.21 8.03 3.68
N TYR A 64 -2.77 7.44 4.73
CA TYR A 64 -3.58 6.22 4.68
C TYR A 64 -5.05 6.52 5.00
N TYR A 65 -5.95 5.93 4.23
CA TYR A 65 -7.39 5.99 4.44
C TYR A 65 -7.81 4.96 5.48
N PHE A 66 -8.01 5.41 6.73
CA PHE A 66 -8.41 4.55 7.85
C PHE A 66 -9.67 5.09 8.52
N ARG A 67 -10.69 4.22 8.69
CA ARG A 67 -11.98 4.57 9.32
C ARG A 67 -12.63 5.84 8.72
N LYS A 68 -12.64 5.92 7.39
CA LYS A 68 -13.17 7.07 6.62
C LYS A 68 -12.44 8.41 6.87
N ARG A 69 -11.23 8.38 7.42
CA ARG A 69 -10.37 9.55 7.60
C ARG A 69 -9.01 9.29 6.96
N LEU A 70 -8.47 10.32 6.33
CA LEU A 70 -7.09 10.30 5.85
C LEU A 70 -6.16 10.66 7.01
N ARG A 71 -5.11 9.87 7.22
CA ARG A 71 -4.10 10.11 8.25
C ARG A 71 -2.71 10.00 7.65
N GLU A 72 -1.82 10.93 7.97
CA GLU A 72 -0.41 10.78 7.66
C GLU A 72 0.16 9.58 8.42
N VAL A 73 0.97 8.76 7.74
CA VAL A 73 1.55 7.54 8.28
C VAL A 73 3.05 7.52 8.05
N SER A 74 3.78 6.97 9.02
CA SER A 74 5.23 6.84 8.92
C SER A 74 5.64 5.62 8.10
N THR A 75 6.60 5.80 7.20
CA THR A 75 7.28 4.72 6.47
C THR A 75 8.55 4.25 7.17
N GLU A 76 8.84 4.77 8.37
CA GLU A 76 10.04 4.46 9.16
C GLU A 76 9.88 3.12 9.91
N ILE A 77 9.67 2.05 9.14
CA ILE A 77 9.48 0.69 9.61
C ILE A 77 10.20 -0.29 8.69
N SER A 78 10.77 -1.34 9.28
CA SER A 78 11.45 -2.41 8.55
C SER A 78 11.17 -3.77 9.16
N TYR A 79 11.30 -4.82 8.37
CA TYR A 79 11.30 -6.19 8.87
C TYR A 79 12.62 -6.49 9.57
N ILE A 80 12.59 -7.26 10.66
CA ILE A 80 13.79 -7.70 11.37
C ILE A 80 14.61 -8.61 10.45
N GLY A 81 15.87 -8.25 10.21
CA GLY A 81 16.71 -8.91 9.20
C GLY A 81 16.53 -8.39 7.77
N GLY A 82 15.75 -7.33 7.57
CA GLY A 82 15.60 -6.62 6.30
C GLY A 82 14.67 -7.28 5.29
N ASN A 83 14.57 -6.65 4.12
CA ASN A 83 13.61 -7.04 3.07
C ASN A 83 13.91 -8.42 2.46
N GLU A 84 15.18 -8.82 2.39
CA GLU A 84 15.54 -10.14 1.87
C GLU A 84 15.05 -11.27 2.81
N SER A 85 15.18 -11.07 4.12
CA SER A 85 14.69 -12.01 5.13
C SER A 85 13.16 -12.11 5.10
N LEU A 86 12.47 -10.98 4.94
CA LEU A 86 11.02 -10.95 4.74
C LEU A 86 10.62 -11.78 3.52
N ARG A 87 11.30 -11.58 2.40
CA ARG A 87 11.01 -12.30 1.16
C ARG A 87 11.23 -13.79 1.30
N LYS A 88 12.35 -14.23 1.90
CA LYS A 88 12.62 -15.64 2.16
C LYS A 88 11.56 -16.29 3.04
N TYR A 89 11.10 -15.58 4.07
CA TYR A 89 10.03 -16.04 4.96
C TYR A 89 8.68 -16.14 4.24
N GLN A 90 8.35 -15.15 3.41
CA GLN A 90 7.15 -15.16 2.57
C GLN A 90 7.16 -16.33 1.57
N ASP A 91 8.30 -16.54 0.90
CA ASP A 91 8.49 -17.62 -0.06
C ASP A 91 8.36 -18.98 0.65
N SER A 92 8.96 -19.18 1.84
CA SER A 92 8.87 -20.46 2.55
C SER A 92 7.43 -20.83 2.90
N LEU A 93 6.66 -19.89 3.44
CA LEU A 93 5.26 -20.11 3.78
C LEU A 93 4.37 -20.29 2.55
N TYR A 94 4.69 -19.63 1.45
CA TYR A 94 3.99 -19.85 0.19
C TYR A 94 4.17 -21.31 -0.29
N TRP A 95 5.41 -21.81 -0.31
CA TRP A 95 5.74 -23.18 -0.74
C TRP A 95 5.13 -24.26 0.16
N GLU A 96 5.06 -24.03 1.47
CA GLU A 96 4.37 -24.95 2.40
C GLU A 96 2.87 -25.09 2.10
N ASN A 97 2.26 -24.07 1.50
CA ASN A 97 0.83 -24.01 1.20
C ASN A 97 0.55 -24.13 -0.32
N TYR A 98 1.55 -24.53 -1.10
CA TYR A 98 1.49 -24.57 -2.55
C TYR A 98 0.77 -25.83 -3.05
N ASN A 99 -0.23 -25.64 -3.92
CA ASN A 99 -1.09 -26.71 -4.43
C ASN A 99 -0.79 -27.14 -5.87
N GLY A 100 0.40 -26.82 -6.42
CA GLY A 100 0.85 -27.34 -7.71
C GLY A 100 0.69 -26.44 -8.94
N ASP A 101 0.14 -25.22 -8.80
CA ASP A 101 -0.01 -24.27 -9.91
C ASP A 101 0.98 -23.09 -9.81
N GLU A 102 2.18 -23.26 -10.40
CA GLU A 102 3.25 -22.28 -10.37
C GLU A 102 2.84 -21.13 -11.29
N GLN A 103 2.78 -19.92 -10.76
CA GLN A 103 2.46 -18.74 -11.55
C GLN A 103 3.56 -17.74 -11.31
N ASN A 104 4.22 -17.27 -12.37
CA ASN A 104 5.14 -16.14 -12.30
C ASN A 104 4.33 -14.85 -12.11
N ALA A 105 3.84 -14.65 -10.89
CA ALA A 105 2.84 -13.66 -10.56
C ALA A 105 3.29 -12.84 -9.34
N SER A 106 2.61 -11.73 -9.10
CA SER A 106 2.91 -10.88 -7.95
C SER A 106 1.71 -10.02 -7.56
N CYS A 107 1.73 -9.53 -6.33
CA CYS A 107 0.83 -8.47 -5.91
C CYS A 107 1.61 -7.31 -5.28
N LEU A 108 1.05 -6.11 -5.31
CA LEU A 108 1.46 -5.04 -4.41
C LEU A 108 0.49 -5.01 -3.23
N TYR A 109 1.05 -4.99 -2.03
CA TYR A 109 0.31 -5.00 -0.79
C TYR A 109 0.68 -3.80 0.07
N THR A 110 -0.19 -3.51 1.03
CA THR A 110 0.10 -2.59 2.12
C THR A 110 -0.14 -3.30 3.45
N ILE A 111 0.62 -2.91 4.46
CA ILE A 111 0.35 -3.26 5.86
C ILE A 111 0.31 -1.98 6.67
N LEU A 112 -0.80 -1.76 7.38
CA LEU A 112 -0.96 -0.69 8.35
C LEU A 112 -0.72 -1.25 9.75
N PHE A 113 0.11 -0.55 10.52
CA PHE A 113 0.43 -0.90 11.90
C PHE A 113 0.04 0.22 12.85
N ASP A 114 -0.30 -0.15 14.09
CA ASP A 114 -0.40 0.82 15.16
C ASP A 114 0.97 1.19 15.77
N ARG A 115 0.95 2.06 16.78
CA ARG A 115 2.15 2.50 17.52
C ARG A 115 2.98 1.35 18.12
N LYS A 116 2.36 0.22 18.44
CA LYS A 116 3.00 -0.99 19.00
C LYS A 116 3.42 -1.99 17.91
N LEU A 117 3.36 -1.59 16.65
CA LEU A 117 3.63 -2.43 15.47
C LEU A 117 2.69 -3.65 15.37
N LYS A 118 1.48 -3.56 15.94
CA LYS A 118 0.42 -4.55 15.69
C LYS A 118 -0.22 -4.30 14.35
N ILE A 119 -0.38 -5.35 13.56
CA ILE A 119 -0.98 -5.27 12.23
C ILE A 119 -2.47 -4.95 12.40
N ARG A 120 -2.91 -3.86 11.79
CA ARG A 120 -4.31 -3.40 11.83
C ARG A 120 -5.05 -3.68 10.54
N GLU A 121 -4.36 -3.56 9.41
CA GLU A 121 -4.98 -3.76 8.10
C GLU A 121 -3.95 -4.24 7.08
N ILE A 122 -4.36 -5.18 6.22
CA ILE A 122 -3.59 -5.63 5.07
C ILE A 122 -4.48 -5.45 3.84
N LYS A 123 -3.97 -4.72 2.83
CA LYS A 123 -4.69 -4.51 1.56
C LYS A 123 -3.85 -4.92 0.38
N ILE A 124 -4.50 -5.43 -0.65
CA ILE A 124 -3.88 -5.71 -1.94
C ILE A 124 -4.35 -4.64 -2.89
N VAL A 125 -3.41 -3.81 -3.34
CA VAL A 125 -3.71 -2.65 -4.19
C VAL A 125 -3.39 -2.91 -5.65
N LYS A 126 -2.65 -3.98 -5.96
CA LYS A 126 -2.38 -4.40 -7.34
C LYS A 126 -2.19 -5.91 -7.42
N ARG A 127 -2.85 -6.54 -8.39
CA ARG A 127 -2.62 -7.94 -8.78
C ARG A 127 -1.93 -7.97 -10.14
N ALA A 128 -0.97 -8.87 -10.32
CA ALA A 128 -0.27 -9.07 -11.59
C ALA A 128 -0.06 -10.57 -11.81
N GLY A 129 -0.70 -11.13 -12.84
CA GLY A 129 -0.41 -12.49 -13.30
C GLY A 129 -1.07 -13.63 -12.53
N TYR A 130 -1.95 -13.37 -11.55
CA TYR A 130 -2.69 -14.43 -10.86
C TYR A 130 -4.21 -14.26 -10.88
N ASN A 131 -4.92 -15.38 -10.97
CA ASN A 131 -6.39 -15.41 -10.93
C ASN A 131 -6.87 -15.65 -9.49
N ASN A 132 -7.24 -14.55 -8.82
CA ASN A 132 -7.74 -14.63 -7.45
C ASN A 132 -9.08 -15.38 -7.33
N SER A 133 -9.95 -15.31 -8.34
CA SER A 133 -11.26 -15.98 -8.30
C SER A 133 -11.15 -17.50 -8.32
N LYS A 134 -10.08 -18.05 -8.93
CA LYS A 134 -9.85 -19.50 -9.02
C LYS A 134 -9.17 -20.07 -7.79
N TYR A 135 -8.19 -19.36 -7.23
CA TYR A 135 -7.27 -19.91 -6.21
C TYR A 135 -7.27 -19.18 -4.87
N ASN A 136 -7.92 -18.02 -4.79
CA ASN A 136 -7.96 -17.17 -3.60
C ASN A 136 -6.57 -16.84 -3.02
N TYR A 137 -5.62 -16.55 -3.92
CA TYR A 137 -4.26 -16.13 -3.55
C TYR A 137 -4.25 -14.94 -2.59
N ASP A 138 -5.20 -14.01 -2.72
CA ASP A 138 -5.31 -12.86 -1.82
C ASP A 138 -5.48 -13.30 -0.36
N LYS A 139 -6.28 -14.33 -0.09
CA LYS A 139 -6.46 -14.86 1.26
C LYS A 139 -5.18 -15.51 1.79
N LEU A 140 -4.49 -16.28 0.95
CA LEU A 140 -3.20 -16.88 1.30
C LEU A 140 -2.15 -15.82 1.59
N ILE A 141 -1.98 -14.85 0.69
CA ILE A 141 -1.04 -13.74 0.83
C ILE A 141 -1.34 -12.94 2.11
N LYS A 142 -2.61 -12.56 2.34
CA LYS A 142 -3.00 -11.85 3.57
C LYS A 142 -2.67 -12.66 4.83
N LYS A 143 -2.84 -13.99 4.81
CA LYS A 143 -2.48 -14.89 5.93
C LYS A 143 -0.96 -14.90 6.18
N ILE A 144 -0.15 -15.03 5.12
CA ILE A 144 1.32 -14.99 5.20
C ILE A 144 1.80 -13.63 5.70
N LEU A 145 1.25 -12.53 5.19
CA LEU A 145 1.60 -11.19 5.65
C LEU A 145 1.21 -10.99 7.13
N LEU A 146 0.08 -11.54 7.57
CA LEU A 146 -0.34 -11.47 8.98
C LEU A 146 0.62 -12.23 9.90
N SER A 147 1.23 -13.33 9.45
CA SER A 147 2.19 -14.09 10.26
C SER A 147 3.53 -13.37 10.48
N THR A 148 3.76 -12.24 9.80
CA THR A 148 4.93 -11.39 10.03
C THR A 148 4.79 -10.49 11.26
N GLU A 149 3.62 -10.49 11.93
CA GLU A 149 3.42 -9.70 13.15
C GLU A 149 4.46 -10.05 14.23
N GLY A 150 5.01 -9.02 14.87
CA GLY A 150 6.08 -9.18 15.87
C GLY A 150 7.49 -9.22 15.28
N SER A 151 7.63 -9.37 13.96
CA SER A 151 8.91 -9.36 13.24
C SER A 151 9.20 -8.01 12.57
N TRP A 152 8.58 -6.94 13.04
CA TRP A 152 8.76 -5.58 12.52
C TRP A 152 9.40 -4.69 13.58
N GLN A 153 10.22 -3.74 13.12
CA GLN A 153 10.91 -2.78 13.97
C GLN A 153 10.84 -1.37 13.36
N LYS A 154 10.84 -0.35 14.21
CA LYS A 154 10.92 1.05 13.80
C LYS A 154 12.34 1.36 13.35
N THR A 155 12.51 2.04 12.23
CA THR A 155 13.85 2.48 11.76
C THR A 155 14.26 3.83 12.35
N ASN A 156 13.27 4.59 12.84
CA ASN A 156 13.48 5.84 13.57
C ASN A 156 12.78 5.77 14.94
N ASN A 157 13.43 6.32 15.95
CA ASN A 157 12.93 6.41 17.32
C ASN A 157 11.99 7.60 17.55
N ALA A 158 11.45 8.22 16.49
CA ALA A 158 10.44 9.26 16.61
C ALA A 158 9.22 8.73 17.40
N LEU A 159 9.12 9.15 18.67
CA LEU A 159 8.11 8.69 19.63
C LEU A 159 6.69 9.17 19.30
N SER A 160 6.55 10.11 18.35
CA SER A 160 5.33 10.83 17.99
C SER A 160 4.44 10.11 16.98
N GLU A 161 4.96 9.11 16.25
CA GLU A 161 4.19 8.46 15.18
C GLU A 161 3.13 7.51 15.76
N GLU A 162 1.86 7.79 15.43
CA GLU A 162 0.72 6.94 15.85
C GLU A 162 0.57 5.71 14.96
N TRP A 163 0.91 5.83 13.68
CA TRP A 163 0.63 4.86 12.64
C TRP A 163 1.86 4.64 11.77
N TYR A 164 2.15 3.38 11.47
CA TYR A 164 3.22 2.98 10.57
C TYR A 164 2.64 2.23 9.39
N PHE A 165 3.33 2.31 8.26
CA PHE A 165 2.85 1.77 7.00
C PHE A 165 4.01 1.21 6.19
N ILE A 166 3.76 0.07 5.55
CA ILE A 166 4.64 -0.44 4.49
C ILE A 166 3.84 -0.67 3.21
N PHE A 167 4.48 -0.34 2.09
CA PHE A 167 4.05 -0.69 0.75
C PHE A 167 5.06 -1.67 0.17
N GLY A 168 4.64 -2.89 -0.14
CA GLY A 168 5.52 -3.98 -0.53
C GLY A 168 5.03 -4.74 -1.75
N ARG A 169 5.88 -5.63 -2.25
CA ARG A 169 5.54 -6.58 -3.32
C ARG A 169 5.64 -7.99 -2.77
N PHE A 170 4.60 -8.79 -2.99
CA PHE A 170 4.63 -10.22 -2.75
C PHE A 170 4.82 -10.93 -4.09
N LEU A 171 5.71 -11.90 -4.14
CA LEU A 171 5.96 -12.71 -5.32
C LEU A 171 5.26 -14.05 -5.13
N ILE A 172 4.46 -14.42 -6.12
CA ILE A 172 3.90 -15.77 -6.23
C ILE A 172 4.85 -16.43 -7.22
N ARG A 173 5.57 -17.44 -6.76
CA ARG A 173 6.58 -18.18 -7.52
C ARG A 173 6.65 -19.58 -6.99
#